data_AF-A0A1H3QJI3-F1
#
_entry.id   AF-A0A1H3QJI3-F1
#
_cell.length_a   1.000
_cell.length_b   1.000
_cell.length_c   1.000
_cell.angle_alpha   90.00
_cell.angle_beta   90.00
_cell.angle_gamma   90.00
#
_symmetry.space_group_name_H-M   'P 1'
#
loop_
_entity.id
_entity.type
_entity.pdbx_description
1 polymer ?
#
loop_
_entity_poly.entity_id
_entity_poly.type
_entity_poly.pdbx_seq_one_letter_code
_entity_poly.pdbx_strand_id
1 'polypeptide(L)'
;MELFLQRGFDQVSVREIADAADVSTTTLFKHFPSKEALVFDEAADHEAELVAAVRDRAPGESIPTALRRYVLQAVERVSSDPRWESFVALSESSNALRSYADRMWMRHRAALAAAIAEQAGCADDDPKCAALAHFALQTRALARGPRSEEAVAAAFDLLENGWRTG
;
A
#
# COMPACT_ATOMS: atom_id res chain seq x y z
N MET A 1 -15.71 -9.01 -5.09
CA MET A 1 -15.74 -7.59 -5.49
C MET A 1 -17.16 -7.10 -5.80
N GLU A 2 -17.87 -7.73 -6.74
CA GLU A 2 -19.17 -7.26 -7.22
C GLU A 2 -20.24 -7.06 -6.14
N LEU A 3 -20.39 -8.03 -5.22
CA LEU A 3 -21.34 -7.92 -4.10
C LEU A 3 -21.06 -6.70 -3.21
N PHE A 4 -19.78 -6.36 -3.00
CA PHE A 4 -19.39 -5.18 -2.23
C PHE A 4 -19.63 -3.87 -2.99
N LEU A 5 -19.42 -3.86 -4.31
CA LEU A 5 -19.66 -2.67 -5.14
C LEU A 5 -21.15 -2.32 -5.22
N GLN A 6 -22.03 -3.33 -5.22
CA GLN A 6 -23.48 -3.12 -5.32
C GLN A 6 -24.13 -2.71 -3.98
N ARG A 7 -23.68 -3.31 -2.86
CA ARG A 7 -24.35 -3.16 -1.56
C ARG A 7 -23.53 -2.39 -0.52
N GLY A 8 -22.27 -2.12 -0.80
CA GLY A 8 -21.31 -1.55 0.15
C GLY A 8 -20.65 -2.61 1.02
N PHE A 9 -19.38 -2.39 1.38
CA PHE A 9 -18.61 -3.35 2.18
C PHE A 9 -19.32 -3.69 3.49
N ASP A 10 -19.72 -2.68 4.27
CA ASP A 10 -20.26 -2.89 5.62
C ASP A 10 -21.59 -3.67 5.65
N GLN A 11 -22.38 -3.63 4.56
CA GLN A 11 -23.69 -4.26 4.46
C GLN A 11 -23.66 -5.73 4.03
N VAL A 12 -22.50 -6.21 3.55
CA VAL A 12 -22.34 -7.59 3.06
C VAL A 12 -21.77 -8.46 4.16
N SER A 13 -22.44 -9.52 4.56
CA SER A 13 -21.93 -10.45 5.57
C SER A 13 -20.96 -11.48 4.97
N VAL A 14 -20.09 -12.05 5.82
CA VAL A 14 -19.19 -13.16 5.40
C VAL A 14 -19.97 -14.38 4.93
N ARG A 15 -21.15 -14.61 5.50
CA ARG A 15 -22.04 -15.70 5.08
C ARG A 15 -22.53 -15.49 3.65
N GLU A 16 -23.01 -14.30 3.32
CA GLU A 16 -23.47 -14.00 1.95
C GLU A 16 -22.34 -14.13 0.93
N ILE A 17 -21.10 -13.81 1.31
CA ILE A 17 -19.94 -14.01 0.45
C ILE A 17 -19.67 -15.50 0.23
N ALA A 18 -19.69 -16.29 1.31
CA ALA A 18 -19.47 -17.72 1.26
C ALA A 18 -20.54 -18.42 0.42
N ASP A 19 -21.81 -18.04 0.61
CA ASP A 19 -22.96 -18.52 -0.17
C ASP A 19 -22.81 -18.14 -1.65
N ALA A 20 -22.38 -16.90 -1.97
CA ALA A 20 -22.14 -16.47 -3.35
C ALA A 20 -20.93 -17.16 -4.02
N ALA A 21 -19.97 -17.63 -3.22
CA ALA A 21 -18.77 -18.34 -3.68
C ALA A 21 -18.89 -19.87 -3.63
N ASP A 22 -20.06 -20.41 -3.25
CA ASP A 22 -20.33 -21.84 -3.06
C ASP A 22 -19.31 -22.55 -2.15
N VAL A 23 -18.93 -21.88 -1.05
CA VAL A 23 -18.02 -22.42 -0.04
C VAL A 23 -18.58 -22.22 1.36
N SER A 24 -18.07 -22.98 2.33
CA SER A 24 -18.37 -22.71 3.74
C SER A 24 -17.61 -21.47 4.24
N THR A 25 -18.15 -20.79 5.26
CA THR A 25 -17.43 -19.70 5.94
C THR A 25 -16.09 -20.17 6.52
N THR A 26 -16.01 -21.41 7.00
CA THR A 26 -14.75 -22.03 7.47
C THR A 26 -13.73 -22.17 6.35
N THR A 27 -14.16 -22.62 5.17
CA THR A 27 -13.29 -22.70 3.99
C THR A 27 -12.80 -21.31 3.62
N LEU A 28 -13.68 -20.31 3.60
CA LEU A 28 -13.30 -18.92 3.31
C LEU A 28 -12.23 -18.41 4.29
N PHE A 29 -12.43 -18.59 5.59
CA PHE A 29 -11.47 -18.14 6.61
C PHE A 29 -10.14 -18.90 6.61
N LYS A 30 -10.10 -20.12 6.05
CA LYS A 30 -8.84 -20.84 5.83
C LYS A 30 -7.95 -20.14 4.81
N HIS A 31 -8.54 -19.45 3.83
CA HIS A 31 -7.83 -18.71 2.80
C HIS A 31 -7.65 -17.24 3.15
N PHE A 32 -8.64 -16.64 3.81
CA PHE A 32 -8.69 -15.21 4.11
C PHE A 32 -8.88 -14.98 5.61
N PRO A 33 -7.89 -14.41 6.33
CA PRO A 33 -7.97 -14.27 7.78
C PRO A 33 -9.08 -13.32 8.24
N SER A 34 -9.59 -12.46 7.35
CA SER A 34 -10.69 -11.55 7.65
C SER A 34 -11.50 -11.23 6.39
N LYS A 35 -12.65 -10.56 6.57
CA LYS A 35 -13.48 -10.11 5.46
C LYS A 35 -12.78 -9.06 4.59
N GLU A 36 -11.98 -8.19 5.22
CA GLU A 36 -11.17 -7.17 4.52
C GLU A 36 -10.12 -7.82 3.63
N ALA A 37 -9.53 -8.95 4.06
CA ALA A 37 -8.55 -9.68 3.27
C ALA A 37 -9.10 -10.15 1.91
N LEU A 38 -10.42 -10.33 1.77
CA LEU A 38 -11.08 -10.66 0.50
C LEU A 38 -11.04 -9.52 -0.53
N VAL A 39 -10.77 -8.29 -0.08
CA VAL A 39 -10.69 -7.11 -0.95
C VAL A 39 -9.25 -6.89 -1.42
N PHE A 40 -8.27 -7.13 -0.56
CA PHE A 40 -6.85 -6.83 -0.80
C PHE A 40 -6.00 -8.05 -1.17
N ASP A 41 -6.62 -9.14 -1.63
CA ASP A 41 -5.89 -10.33 -2.06
C ASP A 41 -5.16 -10.07 -3.38
N GLU A 42 -3.97 -9.50 -3.27
CA GLU A 42 -2.97 -9.49 -4.33
C GLU A 42 -1.75 -10.27 -3.85
N ALA A 43 -1.55 -11.44 -4.45
CA ALA A 43 -0.45 -12.36 -4.23
C ALA A 43 0.91 -11.85 -4.77
N ALA A 44 1.14 -10.53 -4.76
CA ALA A 44 2.40 -9.91 -5.14
C ALA A 44 3.25 -9.68 -3.88
N ASP A 45 4.51 -10.08 -3.93
CA ASP A 45 5.48 -9.81 -2.87
C ASP A 45 5.90 -8.33 -2.90
N HIS A 46 5.00 -7.46 -2.42
CA HIS A 46 5.24 -6.03 -2.31
C HIS A 46 6.47 -5.70 -1.46
N GLU A 47 6.84 -6.58 -0.52
CA GLU A 47 8.05 -6.41 0.28
C GLU A 47 9.29 -6.47 -0.59
N ALA A 48 9.40 -7.52 -1.42
CA ALA A 48 10.51 -7.68 -2.34
C ALA A 48 10.61 -6.51 -3.31
N GLU A 49 9.49 -6.04 -3.89
CA GLU A 49 9.50 -4.88 -4.78
C GLU A 49 9.94 -3.58 -4.07
N LEU A 50 9.47 -3.34 -2.84
CA LEU A 50 9.85 -2.18 -2.03
C LEU A 50 11.34 -2.19 -1.70
N VAL A 51 11.86 -3.35 -1.29
CA VAL A 51 13.28 -3.54 -0.97
C VAL A 51 14.14 -3.37 -2.23
N ALA A 52 13.70 -3.94 -3.36
CA ALA A 52 14.39 -3.80 -4.64
C ALA A 52 14.42 -2.34 -5.11
N ALA A 53 13.33 -1.57 -4.92
CA ALA A 53 13.32 -0.15 -5.25
C ALA A 53 14.42 0.65 -4.55
N VAL A 54 14.77 0.28 -3.32
CA VAL A 54 15.86 0.91 -2.56
C VAL A 54 17.23 0.38 -2.99
N ARG A 55 17.38 -0.94 -3.11
CA ARG A 55 18.67 -1.60 -3.43
C ARG A 55 19.13 -1.34 -4.86
N ASP A 56 18.22 -1.39 -5.81
CA ASP A 56 18.50 -1.32 -7.25
C ASP A 56 18.31 0.09 -7.82
N ARG A 57 18.27 1.11 -6.95
CA ARG A 57 18.18 2.52 -7.37
C ARG A 57 19.37 2.92 -8.23
N ALA A 58 19.16 3.88 -9.13
CA ALA A 58 20.23 4.31 -10.02
C ALA A 58 21.39 4.95 -9.23
N PRO A 59 22.65 4.84 -9.69
CA PRO A 59 23.77 5.53 -9.04
C PRO A 59 23.52 7.03 -8.90
N GLY A 60 23.60 7.56 -7.68
CA GLY A 60 23.31 8.96 -7.38
C GLY A 60 21.84 9.31 -7.18
N GLU A 61 20.90 8.36 -7.38
CA GLU A 61 19.49 8.53 -7.03
C GLU A 61 19.32 8.45 -5.50
N SER A 62 18.57 9.41 -4.93
CA SER A 62 18.24 9.38 -3.50
C SER A 62 17.22 8.29 -3.19
N ILE A 63 17.22 7.78 -1.96
CA ILE A 63 16.25 6.77 -1.51
C ILE A 63 14.79 7.30 -1.62
N PRO A 64 14.44 8.53 -1.18
CA PRO A 64 13.10 9.06 -1.38
C PRO A 64 12.70 9.15 -2.86
N THR A 65 13.63 9.53 -3.76
CA THR A 65 13.36 9.56 -5.21
C THR A 65 13.06 8.17 -5.77
N ALA A 66 13.84 7.16 -5.39
CA ALA A 66 13.63 5.79 -5.83
C ALA A 66 12.27 5.22 -5.34
N LEU A 67 11.91 5.51 -4.09
CA LEU A 67 10.62 5.12 -3.52
C LEU A 67 9.44 5.87 -4.16
N ARG A 68 9.60 7.17 -4.46
CA ARG A 68 8.61 7.94 -5.23
C ARG A 68 8.34 7.28 -6.57
N ARG A 69 9.39 6.96 -7.33
CA ARG A 69 9.30 6.28 -8.62
C ARG A 69 8.57 4.95 -8.49
N TYR A 70 8.92 4.15 -7.49
CA TYR A 70 8.25 2.87 -7.22
C TYR A 70 6.74 3.03 -6.97
N VAL A 71 6.34 3.97 -6.10
CA VAL A 71 4.93 4.21 -5.80
C VAL A 71 4.16 4.66 -7.04
N LEU A 72 4.70 5.60 -7.80
CA LEU A 72 4.06 6.10 -9.03
C LEU A 72 3.92 5.00 -10.08
N GLN A 73 4.95 4.20 -10.31
CA GLN A 73 4.89 3.05 -11.22
C GLN A 73 3.89 1.99 -10.75
N ALA A 74 3.76 1.77 -9.44
CA ALA A 74 2.75 0.87 -8.91
C ALA A 74 1.34 1.39 -9.17
N VAL A 75 1.10 2.70 -8.98
CA VAL A 75 -0.19 3.35 -9.29
C VAL A 75 -0.50 3.26 -10.77
N GLU A 76 0.47 3.56 -11.64
CA GLU A 76 0.31 3.49 -13.09
C GLU A 76 -0.07 2.07 -13.54
N ARG A 77 0.67 1.05 -13.08
CA ARG A 77 0.39 -0.37 -13.36
C ARG A 77 -1.06 -0.74 -13.07
N VAL A 78 -1.56 -0.41 -11.87
CA VAL A 78 -2.91 -0.80 -11.45
C VAL A 78 -3.99 0.08 -12.07
N SER A 79 -3.70 1.36 -12.35
CA SER A 79 -4.64 2.28 -12.97
C SER A 79 -5.08 1.89 -14.39
N SER A 80 -4.31 1.02 -15.04
CA SER A 80 -4.67 0.44 -16.34
C SER A 80 -5.79 -0.62 -16.25
N ASP A 81 -6.06 -1.19 -15.07
CA ASP A 81 -7.21 -2.08 -14.86
C ASP A 81 -8.51 -1.25 -14.74
N PRO A 82 -9.53 -1.48 -15.59
CA PRO A 82 -10.82 -0.78 -15.49
C PRO A 82 -11.52 -0.92 -14.14
N ARG A 83 -11.16 -1.93 -13.34
CA ARG A 83 -11.71 -2.16 -12.00
C ARG A 83 -11.03 -1.32 -10.92
N TRP A 84 -9.89 -0.68 -11.22
CA TRP A 84 -9.11 0.09 -10.26
C TRP A 84 -9.91 1.21 -9.60
N GLU A 85 -10.67 1.98 -10.39
CA GLU A 85 -11.50 3.07 -9.85
C GLU A 85 -12.53 2.55 -8.84
N SER A 86 -13.18 1.42 -9.17
CA SER A 86 -14.15 0.76 -8.28
C SER A 86 -13.48 0.21 -7.02
N PHE A 87 -12.27 -0.35 -7.15
CA PHE A 87 -11.48 -0.83 -6.02
C PHE A 87 -11.07 0.31 -5.07
N VAL A 88 -10.59 1.43 -5.61
CA VAL A 88 -10.23 2.62 -4.83
C VAL A 88 -11.47 3.17 -4.12
N ALA A 89 -12.58 3.32 -4.83
CA ALA A 89 -13.85 3.78 -4.24
C ALA A 89 -14.33 2.85 -3.12
N LEU A 90 -14.24 1.54 -3.31
CA LEU A 90 -14.60 0.56 -2.28
C LEU A 90 -13.68 0.66 -1.06
N SER A 91 -12.36 0.73 -1.29
CA SER A 91 -11.36 0.83 -0.22
C SER A 91 -11.56 2.08 0.65
N GLU A 92 -12.02 3.18 0.04
CA GLU A 92 -12.34 4.43 0.74
C GLU A 92 -13.75 4.50 1.32
N SER A 93 -14.62 3.53 1.01
CA SER A 93 -16.01 3.52 1.50
C SER A 93 -16.14 3.14 2.98
N SER A 94 -15.16 2.43 3.55
CA SER A 94 -15.23 1.90 4.92
C SER A 94 -13.94 2.16 5.71
N ASN A 95 -14.11 2.55 6.98
CA ASN A 95 -12.99 2.70 7.93
C ASN A 95 -12.25 1.38 8.16
N ALA A 96 -12.95 0.25 8.11
CA ALA A 96 -12.35 -1.07 8.27
C ALA A 96 -11.38 -1.39 7.14
N LEU A 97 -11.77 -1.10 5.89
CA LEU A 97 -10.94 -1.30 4.70
C LEU A 97 -9.72 -0.37 4.70
N ARG A 98 -9.90 0.93 4.96
CA ARG A 98 -8.77 1.86 5.10
C ARG A 98 -7.76 1.38 6.13
N SER A 99 -8.24 1.05 7.33
CA SER A 99 -7.39 0.61 8.44
C SER A 99 -6.69 -0.71 8.12
N TYR A 100 -7.35 -1.63 7.42
CA TYR A 100 -6.73 -2.87 6.98
C TYR A 100 -5.63 -2.62 5.96
N ALA A 101 -5.89 -1.80 4.93
CA ALA A 101 -4.90 -1.46 3.92
C ALA A 101 -3.66 -0.81 4.54
N ASP A 102 -3.86 0.11 5.49
CA ASP A 102 -2.75 0.80 6.16
C ASP A 102 -1.90 -0.18 6.98
N ARG A 103 -2.53 -1.09 7.74
CA ARG A 103 -1.83 -2.15 8.47
C ARG A 103 -1.10 -3.11 7.53
N MET A 104 -1.72 -3.46 6.41
CA MET A 104 -1.14 -4.35 5.41
C MET A 104 0.15 -3.76 4.84
N TRP A 105 0.20 -2.46 4.52
CA TRP A 105 1.43 -1.82 4.06
C TRP A 105 2.46 -1.64 5.18
N MET A 106 2.02 -1.25 6.38
CA MET A 106 2.90 -1.05 7.53
C MET A 106 3.63 -2.33 7.97
N ARG A 107 3.14 -3.52 7.60
CA ARG A 107 3.85 -4.78 7.88
C ARG A 107 5.26 -4.81 7.27
N HIS A 108 5.47 -4.11 6.16
CA HIS A 108 6.75 -4.06 5.43
C HIS A 108 7.74 -3.02 5.99
N ARG A 109 7.35 -2.27 7.03
CA ARG A 109 8.16 -1.18 7.58
C ARG A 109 9.55 -1.64 8.04
N ALA A 110 9.63 -2.79 8.69
CA ALA A 110 10.90 -3.31 9.21
C ALA A 110 11.86 -3.70 8.07
N ALA A 111 11.36 -4.44 7.08
CA ALA A 111 12.14 -4.84 5.91
C ALA A 111 12.64 -3.64 5.11
N LEU A 112 11.76 -2.64 4.88
CA LEU A 112 12.14 -1.42 4.18
C LEU A 112 13.16 -0.60 4.98
N ALA A 113 12.98 -0.45 6.29
CA ALA A 113 13.94 0.27 7.14
C ALA A 113 15.33 -0.38 7.12
N ALA A 114 15.41 -1.71 7.16
CA ALA A 114 16.67 -2.45 7.07
C ALA A 114 17.34 -2.24 5.69
N ALA A 115 16.58 -2.27 4.60
CA ALA A 115 17.12 -2.00 3.26
C ALA A 115 17.63 -0.56 3.12
N ILE A 116 16.92 0.42 3.70
CA ILE A 116 17.38 1.81 3.76
C ILE A 116 18.67 1.91 4.56
N ALA A 117 18.76 1.21 5.69
CA ALA A 117 19.92 1.25 6.55
C ALA A 117 21.18 0.70 5.90
N GLU A 118 21.05 -0.47 5.28
CA GLU A 118 22.08 -1.11 4.46
C GLU A 118 22.60 -0.15 3.38
N GLN A 119 21.68 0.50 2.65
CA GLN A 119 22.06 1.39 1.54
C GLN A 119 22.61 2.75 1.97
N ALA A 120 22.29 3.20 3.19
CA ALA A 120 22.81 4.44 3.77
C ALA A 120 24.10 4.22 4.59
N GLY A 121 24.47 2.96 4.89
CA GLY A 121 25.53 2.65 5.83
C GLY A 121 25.21 3.09 7.27
N CYS A 122 23.92 3.18 7.62
CA CYS A 122 23.45 3.49 8.97
C CYS A 122 23.34 2.19 9.80
N ALA A 123 23.18 2.30 11.12
CA ALA A 123 22.88 1.13 11.96
C ALA A 123 21.46 0.61 11.66
N ASP A 124 21.22 -0.69 11.84
CA ASP A 124 19.91 -1.32 11.57
C ASP A 124 18.74 -0.69 12.37
N ASP A 125 19.04 -0.09 13.53
CA ASP A 125 18.09 0.57 14.42
C ASP A 125 18.10 2.11 14.30
N ASP A 126 18.74 2.67 13.26
CA ASP A 126 18.79 4.13 13.08
C ASP A 126 17.35 4.69 12.94
N PRO A 127 16.96 5.64 13.82
CA PRO A 127 15.59 6.15 13.86
C PRO A 127 15.21 6.92 12.59
N LYS A 128 16.16 7.48 11.84
CA LYS A 128 15.89 8.16 10.55
C LYS A 128 15.55 7.13 9.48
N CYS A 129 16.28 6.01 9.44
CA CYS A 129 16.05 4.90 8.52
C CYS A 129 14.63 4.30 8.78
N ALA A 130 14.25 4.14 10.06
CA ALA A 130 12.90 3.72 10.46
C ALA A 130 11.78 4.75 10.15
N ALA A 131 12.05 6.05 10.37
CA ALA A 131 11.08 7.11 10.10
C ALA A 131 10.82 7.29 8.59
N LEU A 132 11.87 7.25 7.77
CA LEU A 132 11.74 7.33 6.32
C LEU A 132 10.90 6.17 5.78
N ALA A 133 11.16 4.94 6.24
CA ALA A 133 10.35 3.78 5.87
C ALA A 133 8.87 3.96 6.25
N HIS A 134 8.59 4.46 7.45
CA HIS A 134 7.23 4.72 7.91
C HIS A 134 6.50 5.73 7.02
N PHE A 135 7.11 6.89 6.79
CA PHE A 135 6.49 7.95 5.98
C PHE A 135 6.31 7.51 4.53
N ALA A 136 7.32 6.86 3.93
CA ALA A 136 7.25 6.35 2.57
C ALA A 136 6.13 5.32 2.38
N LEU A 137 5.88 4.45 3.37
CA LEU A 137 4.77 3.50 3.29
C LEU A 137 3.41 4.18 3.48
N GLN A 138 3.33 5.23 4.31
CA GLN A 138 2.11 6.01 4.49
C GLN A 138 1.74 6.84 3.25
N THR A 139 2.69 7.25 2.41
CA THR A 139 2.37 8.01 1.19
C THR A 139 1.46 7.25 0.23
N ARG A 140 1.42 5.90 0.28
CA ARG A 140 0.45 5.11 -0.49
C ARG A 140 -1.01 5.38 -0.14
N ALA A 141 -1.31 5.85 1.08
CA ALA A 141 -2.67 6.28 1.41
C ALA A 141 -3.09 7.52 0.61
N LEU A 142 -2.12 8.37 0.21
CA LEU A 142 -2.35 9.54 -0.65
C LEU A 142 -2.51 9.17 -2.13
N ALA A 143 -2.10 7.96 -2.50
CA ALA A 143 -2.21 7.44 -3.87
C ALA A 143 -3.63 6.93 -4.21
N ARG A 144 -4.64 7.41 -3.50
CA ARG A 144 -6.05 7.02 -3.64
C ARG A 144 -6.86 8.24 -4.08
N GLY A 145 -7.23 8.29 -5.37
CA GLY A 145 -8.10 9.34 -5.92
C GLY A 145 -7.52 10.16 -7.09
N PRO A 146 -8.22 11.20 -7.55
CA PRO A 146 -7.92 11.88 -8.82
C PRO A 146 -6.63 12.72 -8.83
N ARG A 147 -6.05 13.03 -7.66
CA ARG A 147 -4.78 13.77 -7.52
C ARG A 147 -3.65 12.93 -6.92
N SER A 148 -3.74 11.60 -7.09
CA SER A 148 -2.80 10.64 -6.48
C SER A 148 -1.34 10.93 -6.84
N GLU A 149 -1.04 11.19 -8.11
CA GLU A 149 0.32 11.46 -8.58
C GLU A 149 0.91 12.72 -7.94
N GLU A 150 0.14 13.82 -7.93
CA GLU A 150 0.56 15.09 -7.33
C GLU A 150 0.76 14.95 -5.81
N ALA A 151 -0.16 14.28 -5.12
CA ALA A 151 -0.08 14.09 -3.67
C ALA A 151 1.12 13.22 -3.27
N VAL A 152 1.38 12.14 -4.02
CA VAL A 152 2.57 11.29 -3.82
C VAL A 152 3.84 12.08 -4.09
N ALA A 153 3.89 12.87 -5.18
CA ALA A 153 5.05 13.70 -5.50
C ALA A 153 5.36 14.70 -4.38
N ALA A 154 4.37 15.47 -3.95
CA ALA A 154 4.52 16.44 -2.87
C ALA A 154 4.99 15.78 -1.56
N ALA A 155 4.47 14.61 -1.22
CA ALA A 155 4.88 13.89 -0.02
C ALA A 155 6.36 13.46 -0.07
N PHE A 156 6.83 12.95 -1.20
CA PHE A 156 8.25 12.58 -1.36
C PHE A 156 9.17 13.79 -1.49
N ASP A 157 8.72 14.89 -2.09
CA ASP A 157 9.47 16.15 -2.11
C ASP A 157 9.70 16.69 -0.69
N LEU A 158 8.70 16.56 0.20
CA LEU A 158 8.83 16.86 1.62
C LEU A 158 9.80 15.94 2.33
N LEU A 159 9.85 14.65 1.98
CA LEU A 159 10.82 13.70 2.55
C LEU A 159 12.25 14.00 2.11
N GLU A 160 12.44 14.46 0.88
CA GLU A 160 13.75 14.80 0.33
C GLU A 160 14.26 16.15 0.86
N ASN A 161 13.39 17.17 0.88
CA ASN A 161 13.80 18.56 1.11
C ASN A 161 13.40 19.14 2.47
N GLY A 162 12.60 18.40 3.23
CA GLY A 162 11.97 18.85 4.47
C GLY A 162 10.79 19.81 4.23
N TRP A 163 10.06 20.12 5.30
CA TRP A 163 9.01 21.14 5.27
C TRP A 163 9.64 22.53 5.14
N ARG A 164 9.41 23.20 4.01
CA ARG A 164 9.79 24.59 3.77
C ARG A 164 8.53 25.38 3.46
N THR A 165 8.15 26.30 4.32
CA THR A 165 7.12 27.30 4.00
C THR A 165 7.74 28.31 3.04
N GLY A 166 7.37 28.25 1.76
CA GLY A 166 7.56 29.35 0.82
C GLY A 166 6.60 30.49 1.12
#